data_AF-A0A0F9ATQ9-F1
#
_entry.id   AF-A0A0F9ATQ9-F1
#
_cell.length_a   1.000
_cell.length_b   1.000
_cell.length_c   1.000
_cell.angle_alpha   90.00
_cell.angle_beta   90.00
_cell.angle_gamma   90.00
#
_symmetry.space_group_name_H-M   'P 1'
#
loop_
_entity.id
_entity.type
_entity.pdbx_description
1 polymer ?
#
loop_
_entity_poly.entity_id
_entity_poly.type
_entity_poly.pdbx_seq_one_letter_code
_entity_poly.pdbx_strand_id
1 'polypeptide(L)'
;LTTHIPPKHKHLIRYYGIYSSRSRGKATKDGSLDKFGWGARPEEEPKKEPEENPVETLSEKKSKQTWARLIKKVYEVDPLICTKCGSEMAVLAIITNPEEVQKILNHLMKNKSPPFDKKTQLETS
;
A
#
# COMPACT_ATOMS: atom_id res chain seq x y z
N LEU A 1 11.79 -15.22 21.65
CA LEU A 1 11.31 -14.51 20.43
C LEU A 1 12.52 -13.96 19.67
N THR A 2 13.24 -14.83 18.94
CA THR A 2 14.46 -14.43 18.18
C THR A 2 14.71 -15.40 17.01
N THR A 3 13.65 -15.80 16.32
CA THR A 3 13.70 -16.76 15.20
C THR A 3 14.48 -16.24 13.98
N HIS A 4 14.94 -14.98 14.00
CA HIS A 4 15.66 -14.32 12.90
C HIS A 4 17.19 -14.36 13.00
N ILE A 5 17.78 -14.77 14.13
CA ILE A 5 19.24 -14.88 14.29
C ILE A 5 19.65 -16.33 14.01
N PRO A 6 20.39 -16.60 12.92
CA PRO A 6 20.83 -17.96 12.64
C PRO A 6 21.86 -18.44 13.68
N PRO A 7 21.91 -19.75 13.96
CA PRO A 7 22.87 -20.32 14.89
C PRO A 7 24.30 -20.15 14.39
N LYS A 8 25.25 -20.18 15.31
CA LYS A 8 26.68 -19.95 15.04
C LYS A 8 27.18 -20.88 13.92
N HIS A 9 27.86 -20.30 12.93
CA HIS A 9 28.38 -20.96 11.70
C HIS A 9 27.33 -21.43 10.69
N LYS A 10 26.06 -21.04 10.83
CA LYS A 10 25.06 -21.20 9.76
C LYS A 10 24.70 -19.82 9.19
N HIS A 11 24.78 -19.69 7.88
CA HIS A 11 24.34 -18.49 7.16
C HIS A 11 22.99 -18.78 6.51
N LEU A 12 21.98 -17.93 6.77
CA LEU A 12 20.71 -17.99 6.07
C LEU A 12 20.80 -17.13 4.81
N ILE A 13 20.54 -17.73 3.64
CA ILE A 13 20.34 -17.00 2.39
C ILE A 13 18.86 -16.66 2.27
N ARG A 14 18.52 -15.37 2.31
CA ARG A 14 17.14 -14.89 2.14
C ARG A 14 16.93 -14.47 0.70
N TYR A 15 16.22 -15.28 -0.07
CA TYR A 15 15.84 -15.00 -1.44
C TYR A 15 14.65 -14.03 -1.51
N TYR A 16 14.83 -12.76 -1.13
CA TYR A 16 13.78 -11.74 -1.22
C TYR A 16 13.27 -11.54 -2.66
N GLY A 17 14.10 -11.89 -3.65
CA GLY A 17 13.73 -11.85 -5.06
C GLY A 17 12.47 -12.64 -5.38
N ILE A 18 12.27 -13.81 -4.75
CA ILE A 18 11.18 -14.78 -5.03
C ILE A 18 9.78 -14.17 -4.85
N TYR A 19 9.62 -13.13 -4.05
CA TYR A 19 8.32 -12.47 -3.86
C TYR A 19 7.94 -11.53 -5.01
N SER A 20 8.87 -11.19 -5.90
CA SER A 20 8.55 -10.40 -7.10
C SER A 20 7.77 -11.24 -8.11
N SER A 21 6.75 -10.64 -8.73
CA SER A 21 5.84 -11.31 -9.69
C SER A 21 6.60 -12.03 -10.82
N ARG A 22 7.63 -11.37 -11.38
CA ARG A 22 8.44 -11.92 -12.48
C ARG A 22 9.26 -13.13 -12.07
N SER A 23 9.92 -13.09 -10.91
CA SER A 23 10.76 -14.20 -10.46
C SER A 23 9.91 -15.36 -9.96
N ARG A 24 8.80 -15.09 -9.25
CA ARG A 24 7.83 -16.08 -8.80
C ARG A 24 7.25 -16.84 -9.97
N GLY A 25 6.78 -16.12 -11.01
CA GLY A 25 6.20 -16.73 -12.20
C GLY A 25 7.19 -17.55 -13.02
N LYS A 26 8.48 -17.19 -13.01
CA LYS A 26 9.54 -18.03 -13.61
C LYS A 26 9.79 -19.28 -12.76
N ALA A 27 9.96 -19.07 -11.46
CA ALA A 27 10.23 -20.10 -10.46
C ALA A 27 9.14 -21.20 -10.38
N THR A 28 7.88 -20.84 -10.66
CA THR A 28 6.76 -21.78 -10.74
C THR A 28 6.74 -22.57 -12.05
N LYS A 29 7.26 -21.99 -13.14
CA LYS A 29 7.30 -22.65 -14.47
C LYS A 29 8.49 -23.58 -14.61
N ASP A 30 9.62 -23.20 -14.04
CA ASP A 30 10.88 -23.95 -14.10
C ASP A 30 11.03 -24.96 -12.94
N GLY A 31 10.08 -25.00 -11.98
CA GLY A 31 10.13 -25.88 -10.81
C GLY A 31 11.34 -25.61 -9.90
N SER A 32 12.04 -24.49 -10.08
CA SER A 32 13.32 -24.22 -9.42
C SER A 32 13.20 -24.14 -7.89
N LEU A 33 11.99 -23.89 -7.39
CA LEU A 33 11.68 -23.83 -5.97
C LEU A 33 11.13 -25.13 -5.37
N ASP A 34 10.85 -26.16 -6.17
CA ASP A 34 10.40 -27.46 -5.68
C ASP A 34 11.43 -28.06 -4.70
N LYS A 35 12.71 -27.92 -5.02
CA LYS A 35 13.85 -28.35 -4.18
C LYS A 35 13.93 -27.64 -2.82
N PHE A 36 13.28 -26.50 -2.67
CA PHE A 36 13.20 -25.74 -1.42
C PHE A 36 11.85 -25.92 -0.72
N GLY A 37 11.01 -26.86 -1.16
CA GLY A 37 9.68 -27.09 -0.61
C GLY A 37 8.66 -26.00 -0.94
N TRP A 38 8.97 -25.14 -1.91
CA TRP A 38 8.07 -24.06 -2.37
C TRP A 38 7.32 -24.40 -3.67
N GLY A 39 7.38 -25.66 -4.08
CA GLY A 39 6.63 -26.20 -5.20
C GLY A 39 5.13 -26.18 -4.96
N ALA A 40 4.37 -26.22 -6.05
CA ALA A 40 2.93 -26.48 -5.97
C ALA A 40 2.73 -27.89 -5.37
N ARG A 41 2.54 -27.96 -4.04
CA ARG A 41 2.05 -29.17 -3.40
C ARG A 41 0.71 -29.50 -4.08
N PRO A 42 0.46 -30.74 -4.52
CA PRO A 42 -0.88 -31.16 -4.90
C PRO A 42 -1.80 -30.79 -3.73
N GLU A 43 -2.84 -30.02 -4.02
CA GLU A 43 -3.82 -29.59 -3.04
C GLU A 43 -4.49 -30.85 -2.45
N GLU A 44 -3.94 -31.38 -1.36
CA GLU A 44 -4.76 -32.01 -0.35
C GLU A 44 -5.55 -30.87 0.26
N GLU A 45 -6.80 -30.71 -0.18
CA GLU A 45 -7.73 -29.71 0.37
C GLU A 45 -7.68 -29.78 1.91
N PRO A 46 -7.15 -28.75 2.59
CA PRO A 46 -7.32 -28.68 4.02
C PRO A 46 -8.80 -28.37 4.24
N LYS A 47 -9.50 -29.31 4.88
CA LYS A 47 -10.84 -29.09 5.44
C LYS A 47 -10.82 -27.73 6.13
N LYS A 48 -11.56 -26.77 5.59
CA LYS A 48 -11.74 -25.44 6.15
C LYS A 48 -12.48 -25.58 7.48
N GLU A 49 -11.74 -25.74 8.57
CA GLU A 49 -12.20 -25.27 9.86
C GLU A 49 -12.30 -23.74 9.79
N PRO A 50 -13.33 -23.11 10.37
CA PRO A 50 -13.54 -21.67 10.22
C PRO A 50 -12.49 -20.94 11.05
N GLU A 51 -11.38 -20.58 10.43
CA GLU A 51 -10.43 -19.64 11.03
C GLU A 51 -11.11 -18.26 11.15
N GLU A 52 -11.31 -17.82 12.39
CA GLU A 52 -11.85 -16.51 12.79
C GLU A 52 -10.89 -15.35 12.50
N ASN A 53 -10.30 -15.32 11.31
CA ASN A 53 -9.65 -14.14 10.77
C ASN A 53 -10.38 -13.78 9.48
N PRO A 54 -11.14 -12.67 9.43
CA PRO A 54 -11.64 -12.19 8.17
C PRO A 54 -10.43 -11.72 7.37
N VAL A 55 -9.89 -12.63 6.56
CA VAL A 55 -9.22 -12.23 5.32
C VAL A 55 -10.35 -11.64 4.49
N GLU A 56 -10.67 -10.37 4.75
CA GLU A 56 -11.60 -9.61 3.94
C GLU A 56 -11.09 -9.75 2.52
N THR A 57 -11.84 -10.47 1.70
CA THR A 57 -11.71 -10.44 0.25
C THR A 57 -12.03 -9.02 -0.16
N LEU A 58 -11.02 -8.16 -0.10
CA LEU A 58 -11.13 -6.75 -0.41
C LEU A 58 -11.60 -6.67 -1.87
N SER A 59 -12.83 -6.21 -2.07
CA SER A 59 -13.35 -5.91 -3.40
C SER A 59 -12.36 -4.99 -4.12
N GLU A 60 -12.35 -5.01 -5.45
CA GLU A 60 -11.44 -4.18 -6.25
C GLU A 60 -11.50 -2.68 -5.92
N LYS A 61 -12.59 -2.22 -5.30
CA LYS A 61 -12.74 -0.84 -4.79
C LYS A 61 -11.97 -0.63 -3.48
N LYS A 62 -11.98 -1.61 -2.57
CA LYS A 62 -11.22 -1.58 -1.31
C LYS A 62 -9.71 -1.74 -1.57
N SER A 63 -9.29 -2.54 -2.56
CA SER A 63 -7.86 -2.68 -2.90
C SER A 63 -7.25 -1.40 -3.48
N LYS A 64 -8.04 -0.58 -4.20
CA LYS A 64 -7.62 0.73 -4.74
C LYS A 64 -7.38 1.82 -3.69
N GLN A 65 -7.80 1.62 -2.44
CA GLN A 65 -7.57 2.56 -1.33
C GLN A 65 -6.42 2.16 -0.41
N THR A 66 -5.57 1.23 -0.86
CA THR A 66 -4.39 0.81 -0.07
C THR A 66 -3.49 2.00 0.28
N TRP A 67 -3.35 2.98 -0.62
CA TRP A 67 -2.58 4.21 -0.37
C TRP A 67 -3.19 5.05 0.77
N ALA A 68 -4.51 5.19 0.82
CA ALA A 68 -5.20 5.98 1.84
C ALA A 68 -5.01 5.37 3.22
N ARG A 69 -5.09 4.03 3.32
CA ARG A 69 -4.80 3.29 4.54
C ARG A 69 -3.35 3.51 5.01
N LEU A 70 -2.39 3.57 4.08
CA LEU A 70 -0.98 3.81 4.41
C LEU A 70 -0.77 5.23 4.94
N ILE A 71 -1.37 6.24 4.32
CA ILE A 71 -1.32 7.61 4.83
C ILE A 71 -1.90 7.67 6.25
N LYS A 72 -3.07 7.07 6.47
CA LYS A 72 -3.69 6.98 7.80
C LYS A 72 -2.80 6.29 8.83
N LYS A 73 -2.05 5.27 8.44
CA LYS A 73 -1.15 4.57 9.35
C LYS A 73 0.10 5.36 9.71
N VAL A 74 0.68 6.07 8.74
CA VAL A 74 1.95 6.79 8.92
C VAL A 74 1.73 8.16 9.54
N TYR A 75 0.68 8.86 9.11
CA TYR A 75 0.40 10.23 9.48
C TYR A 75 -0.79 10.37 10.43
N GLU A 76 -1.48 9.27 10.77
CA GLU A 76 -2.68 9.29 11.62
C GLU A 76 -3.84 10.15 11.07
N VAL A 77 -3.75 10.57 9.80
CA VAL A 77 -4.78 11.36 9.10
C VAL A 77 -5.45 10.53 8.03
N ASP A 78 -6.79 10.54 8.02
CA ASP A 78 -7.59 9.91 6.96
C ASP A 78 -7.77 10.86 5.77
N PRO A 79 -7.14 10.60 4.60
CA PRO A 79 -7.20 11.52 3.46
C PRO A 79 -8.55 11.53 2.75
N LEU A 80 -9.47 10.63 3.11
CA LEU A 80 -10.83 10.56 2.54
C LEU A 80 -11.88 11.20 3.46
N ILE A 81 -11.47 11.87 4.52
CA ILE A 81 -12.36 12.61 5.43
C ILE A 81 -11.85 14.04 5.56
N CYS A 82 -12.74 15.01 5.39
CA CYS A 82 -12.39 16.41 5.60
C CYS A 82 -12.14 16.67 7.10
N THR A 83 -10.97 17.21 7.44
CA THR A 83 -10.61 17.54 8.84
C THR A 83 -11.40 18.72 9.42
N LYS A 84 -12.04 19.53 8.56
CA LYS A 84 -12.83 20.70 8.99
C LYS A 84 -14.29 20.37 9.28
N CYS A 85 -14.93 19.55 8.44
CA CYS A 85 -16.36 19.27 8.54
C CYS A 85 -16.70 17.78 8.72
N GLY A 86 -15.72 16.87 8.64
CA GLY A 86 -15.93 15.43 8.82
C GLY A 86 -16.64 14.73 7.65
N SER A 87 -16.94 15.43 6.56
CA SER A 87 -17.59 14.83 5.38
C SER A 87 -16.63 13.90 4.63
N GLU A 88 -17.20 12.86 4.02
CA GLU A 88 -16.47 11.97 3.11
C GLU A 88 -16.00 12.73 1.85
N MET A 89 -14.80 12.41 1.40
CA MET A 89 -14.16 13.00 0.22
C MET A 89 -13.86 11.91 -0.81
N ALA A 90 -14.01 12.25 -2.09
CA ALA A 90 -13.70 11.36 -3.21
C ALA A 90 -12.56 11.92 -4.05
N VAL A 91 -11.63 11.06 -4.47
CA VAL A 91 -10.60 11.43 -5.44
C VAL A 91 -11.23 11.47 -6.83
N LEU A 92 -11.36 12.67 -7.39
CA LEU A 92 -11.97 12.87 -8.70
C LEU A 92 -10.97 12.68 -9.86
N ALA A 93 -9.74 13.16 -9.69
CA ALA A 93 -8.70 13.08 -10.70
C ALA A 93 -7.30 13.10 -10.07
N ILE A 94 -6.33 12.51 -10.76
CA ILE A 94 -4.91 12.63 -10.46
C ILE A 94 -4.29 13.48 -11.57
N ILE A 95 -3.83 14.69 -11.21
CA ILE A 95 -3.29 15.67 -12.16
C ILE A 95 -1.78 15.71 -11.96
N THR A 96 -1.01 15.34 -13.00
CA THR A 96 0.46 15.29 -12.95
C THR A 96 1.14 16.35 -13.82
N ASN A 97 0.39 17.01 -14.73
CA ASN A 97 0.95 18.06 -15.59
C ASN A 97 1.16 19.35 -14.77
N PRO A 98 2.40 19.88 -14.69
CA PRO A 98 2.70 21.07 -13.90
C PRO A 98 1.94 22.32 -14.38
N GLU A 99 1.71 22.48 -15.68
CA GLU A 99 1.01 23.66 -16.21
C GLU A 99 -0.46 23.70 -15.76
N GLU A 100 -1.13 22.54 -15.77
CA GLU A 100 -2.52 22.41 -15.31
C GLU A 100 -2.62 22.64 -13.79
N VAL A 101 -1.67 22.13 -13.02
CA VAL A 101 -1.59 22.38 -11.57
C VAL A 101 -1.44 23.89 -11.31
N GLN A 102 -0.58 24.59 -12.05
CA GLN A 102 -0.39 26.03 -11.90
C GLN A 102 -1.66 26.82 -12.25
N LYS A 103 -2.36 26.47 -13.34
CA LYS A 103 -3.64 27.10 -13.71
C LYS A 103 -4.68 26.97 -12.59
N ILE A 104 -4.81 25.76 -12.02
CA ILE A 104 -5.74 25.49 -10.92
C ILE A 104 -5.38 26.31 -9.68
N LEU A 105 -4.11 26.31 -9.28
CA LEU A 105 -3.64 27.07 -8.10
C LEU A 105 -3.86 28.58 -8.28
N ASN A 106 -3.54 29.13 -9.46
CA ASN A 106 -3.76 30.54 -9.77
C ASN A 106 -5.24 30.93 -9.69
N HIS A 107 -6.14 30.06 -10.16
CA HIS A 107 -7.58 30.28 -10.05
C HIS A 107 -8.07 30.24 -8.60
N LEU A 108 -7.61 29.28 -7.80
CA LEU A 108 -7.97 29.15 -6.38
C LEU A 108 -7.49 30.35 -5.55
N MET A 109 -6.28 30.86 -5.81
CA MET A 109 -5.74 32.04 -5.14
C MET A 109 -6.58 33.30 -5.40
N LYS A 110 -7.01 33.53 -6.65
CA LYS A 110 -7.86 34.66 -7.02
C LYS A 110 -9.22 34.63 -6.31
N ASN A 111 -9.80 33.44 -6.16
CA ASN A 111 -11.13 33.26 -5.61
C ASN A 111 -11.16 33.09 -4.08
N LYS A 112 -10.00 33.10 -3.39
CA LYS A 112 -9.87 32.86 -1.94
C LYS A 112 -10.56 31.57 -1.47
N SER A 113 -10.70 30.59 -2.35
CA SER A 113 -11.28 29.30 -2.01
C SER A 113 -10.29 28.50 -1.14
N PRO A 114 -10.74 27.74 -0.13
CA PRO A 114 -9.88 26.79 0.59
C PRO A 114 -9.15 25.88 -0.42
N PRO A 115 -7.90 25.45 -0.15
CA PRO A 115 -7.37 25.03 1.15
C PRO A 115 -6.46 26.04 1.85
N PHE A 116 -6.36 27.28 1.35
CA PHE A 116 -5.50 28.31 1.95
C PHE A 116 -6.05 28.79 3.29
N ASP A 117 -5.85 28.02 4.36
CA ASP A 117 -5.86 28.58 5.70
C ASP A 117 -4.63 29.49 5.85
N LYS A 118 -4.83 30.64 6.50
CA LYS A 118 -3.81 31.67 6.77
C LYS A 118 -2.62 31.17 7.60
N LYS A 119 -2.60 29.89 8.01
CA LYS A 119 -1.59 29.26 8.87
C LYS A 119 -0.41 28.64 8.11
N THR A 120 -0.50 28.45 6.79
CA THR A 120 0.61 27.87 5.99
C THR A 120 1.72 28.89 5.65
N GLN A 121 1.97 29.84 6.54
CA GLN A 121 3.12 30.77 6.48
C GLN A 121 4.04 30.59 7.70
N LEU A 122 4.35 29.35 8.03
CA LEU A 122 5.44 28.93 8.90
C LEU A 122 5.87 27.61 8.25
N GLU A 123 7.01 27.44 7.59
CA GLU A 123 8.36 27.85 7.93
C GLU A 123 9.17 28.00 6.63
N THR A 124 9.65 29.20 6.34
CA THR A 124 10.85 29.40 5.55
C THR A 124 11.75 30.32 6.39
N SER A 125 12.70 29.71 7.08
CA SER A 125 13.92 30.35 7.59
C SER A 125 15.10 29.60 7.00
#